data_AF-A0AA94FAL7-F1
#
_entry.id   AF-A0AA94FAL7-F1
#
_cell.length_a   1.000
_cell.length_b   1.000
_cell.length_c   1.000
_cell.angle_alpha   90.00
_cell.angle_beta   90.00
_cell.angle_gamma   90.00
#
_symmetry.space_group_name_H-M   'P 1'
#
loop_
_entity.id
_entity.type
_entity.pdbx_description
1 polymer ?
#
loop_
_entity_poly.entity_id
_entity_poly.type
_entity_poly.pdbx_seq_one_letter_code
_entity_poly.pdbx_strand_id
1 'polypeptide(L)' 'METSTIISLVIFFLLIALTTVFVGSEFALVKVRSTRIEQLVDEGNKSAKIVKKMIDNL' A
#
# COMPACT_ATOMS: atom_id res chain seq x y z
N MET A 1 30.68 -18.36 -3.49
CA MET A 1 29.34 -18.45 -2.89
C MET A 1 28.65 -19.64 -3.51
N GLU A 2 28.06 -20.50 -2.68
CA GLU A 2 27.29 -21.64 -3.17
C GLU A 2 26.04 -21.15 -3.90
N THR A 3 25.69 -21.80 -5.02
CA THR A 3 24.50 -21.45 -5.83
C THR A 3 23.22 -21.52 -5.01
N SER A 4 23.14 -22.47 -4.06
CA SER A 4 22.02 -22.59 -3.13
C SER A 4 21.83 -21.35 -2.26
N THR A 5 22.91 -20.74 -1.77
CA THR A 5 22.86 -19.51 -0.98
C THR A 5 22.33 -18.33 -1.78
N ILE A 6 22.74 -18.21 -3.06
CA ILE A 6 22.25 -17.15 -3.94
C ILE A 6 20.75 -17.29 -4.18
N ILE A 7 20.26 -18.50 -4.47
CA ILE A 7 18.83 -18.76 -4.67
C ILE A 7 18.02 -18.42 -3.40
N SER A 8 18.48 -18.86 -2.23
CA SER A 8 17.82 -18.56 -0.96
C SER A 8 17.74 -17.05 -0.68
N LEU A 9 18.80 -16.29 -0.99
CA LEU A 9 18.79 -14.83 -0.83
C LEU A 9 17.82 -14.14 -1.80
N VAL A 10 17.76 -14.59 -3.05
CA VAL A 10 16.79 -14.05 -4.04
C VAL A 10 15.36 -14.28 -3.54
N ILE A 11 15.03 -15.49 -3.08
CA ILE A 11 13.71 -15.82 -2.53
C ILE A 11 13.43 -14.96 -1.28
N PHE A 12 14.41 -14.80 -0.39
CA PHE A 12 14.27 -13.99 0.81
C PHE A 12 13.94 -12.52 0.49
N PHE A 13 14.65 -11.89 -0.44
CA PHE A 13 14.35 -10.53 -0.88
C PHE A 13 12.97 -10.42 -1.54
N LEU A 14 12.58 -11.42 -2.33
CA LEU A 14 11.26 -11.45 -2.97
C LEU A 14 10.14 -11.51 -1.92
N LEU A 15 10.32 -12.31 -0.86
CA LEU A 15 9.38 -12.38 0.25
C LEU A 15 9.28 -11.05 1.00
N ILE A 16 10.40 -10.40 1.30
CA ILE A 16 10.40 -9.07 1.95
C ILE A 16 9.69 -8.03 1.07
N ALA A 17 9.96 -8.03 -0.23
CA ALA A 17 9.32 -7.11 -1.16
C ALA A 17 7.80 -7.31 -1.17
N LEU A 18 7.34 -8.56 -1.18
CA LEU A 18 5.92 -8.89 -1.10
C LEU A 18 5.28 -8.38 0.21
N THR A 19 5.94 -8.61 1.34
CA THR A 19 5.47 -8.09 2.64
C THR A 19 5.43 -6.58 2.66
N THR A 20 6.42 -5.91 2.07
CA THR A 20 6.51 -4.45 2.02
C THR A 20 5.36 -3.83 1.24
N VAL A 21 4.93 -4.45 0.14
CA VAL A 21 3.75 -3.99 -0.63
C VAL A 21 2.48 -4.05 0.20
N PHE A 22 2.28 -5.13 0.94
CA PHE A 22 1.11 -5.31 1.79
C PHE A 22 1.06 -4.26 2.91
N VAL A 23 2.12 -4.20 3.73
CA VAL A 23 2.17 -3.25 4.86
C VAL A 23 2.21 -1.79 4.38
N GLY A 24 2.83 -1.51 3.23
CA GLY A 24 2.85 -0.19 2.63
C GLY A 24 1.46 0.30 2.20
N SER A 25 0.59 -0.63 1.76
CA SER A 25 -0.79 -0.31 1.38
C SER A 25 -1.64 0.07 2.61
N GLU A 26 -1.53 -0.68 3.70
CA GLU A 26 -2.20 -0.35 4.98
C GLU A 26 -1.68 0.98 5.55
N PHE A 27 -0.36 1.17 5.54
CA PHE A 27 0.25 2.40 6.03
C PHE A 27 -0.15 3.61 5.20
N ALA A 28 -0.24 3.48 3.87
CA ALA A 28 -0.72 4.54 3.00
C ALA A 28 -2.16 4.93 3.34
N LEU A 29 -3.04 3.96 3.62
CA LEU A 29 -4.44 4.20 3.97
C LEU A 29 -4.59 4.89 5.33
N VAL A 30 -3.81 4.50 6.34
CA VAL A 30 -3.85 5.12 7.68
C VAL A 30 -3.24 6.52 7.68
N LYS A 31 -2.19 6.76 6.88
CA LYS A 31 -1.46 8.04 6.89
C LYS A 31 -1.99 9.07 5.89
N VAL A 32 -2.93 8.70 5.04
CA VAL A 32 -3.51 9.62 4.05
C VAL A 32 -4.28 10.73 4.77
N ARG A 33 -4.20 11.96 4.23
CA ARG A 33 -4.93 13.10 4.80
C ARG A 33 -6.35 13.12 4.27
N SER A 34 -7.33 12.94 5.15
CA SER A 34 -8.76 12.92 4.79
C SER A 34 -9.18 14.19 4.05
N THR A 35 -8.69 15.37 4.45
CA THR A 35 -9.02 16.65 3.79
C THR A 35 -8.65 16.68 2.29
N ARG A 36 -7.53 16.04 1.91
CA ARG A 36 -7.12 15.97 0.51
C ARG A 36 -7.99 14.99 -0.28
N ILE A 37 -8.41 13.89 0.36
CA ILE A 37 -9.33 12.93 -0.24
C ILE A 37 -10.70 13.56 -0.44
N GLU A 38 -11.20 14.32 0.54
CA GLU A 38 -12.46 15.07 0.43
C GLU A 38 -12.44 16.07 -0.73
N GLN A 39 -11.38 16.88 -0.87
CA GLN A 39 -11.21 17.75 -2.03
C GLN A 39 -11.30 17.00 -3.36
N LEU A 40 -10.61 15.86 -3.46
CA LEU A 40 -10.64 15.03 -4.68
C LEU A 40 -12.02 14.42 -4.94
N VAL A 41 -12.77 14.08 -3.89
CA VAL A 41 -14.16 13.62 -4.00
C VAL A 41 -15.04 14.74 -4.54
N ASP A 42 -14.87 15.95 -4.04
CA ASP A 42 -15.62 17.14 -4.47
C ASP A 42 -15.29 17.54 -5.92
N GLU A 43 -14.04 17.30 -6.35
CA GLU A 43 -13.59 17.42 -7.75
C GLU A 43 -14.15 16.29 -8.66
N GLY A 44 -14.91 15.33 -8.11
CA GLY A 44 -15.57 14.27 -8.85
C GLY A 44 -14.73 13.00 -9.07
N ASN A 45 -13.59 12.85 -8.38
CA ASN A 45 -12.73 11.69 -8.52
C ASN A 45 -13.39 10.42 -7.93
N LYS A 46 -13.77 9.48 -8.81
CA LYS A 46 -14.41 8.22 -8.43
C LYS A 46 -13.54 7.36 -7.50
N SER A 47 -12.23 7.36 -7.70
CA SER A 47 -11.29 6.61 -6.85
C SER A 47 -11.18 7.22 -5.46
N ALA A 48 -11.19 8.55 -5.35
CA ALA A 48 -11.20 9.24 -4.06
C ALA A 48 -12.45 8.91 -3.25
N LYS A 49 -13.60 8.71 -3.91
CA LYS A 49 -14.86 8.31 -3.23
C LYS A 49 -14.77 6.93 -2.59
N ILE A 50 -14.09 5.98 -3.26
CA ILE A 50 -13.85 4.64 -2.74
C ILE A 50 -12.91 4.72 -1.53
N VAL A 51 -11.80 5.44 -1.68
CA VAL A 51 -10.80 5.63 -0.61
C VAL A 51 -11.42 6.30 0.61
N LYS A 52 -12.25 7.35 0.42
CA LYS A 52 -12.98 8.01 1.51
C LYS A 52 -13.83 7.01 2.30
N LYS A 53 -14.61 6.19 1.59
CA LYS A 53 -15.44 5.17 2.24
C LYS A 53 -14.61 4.15 3.03
N MET A 54 -13.43 3.77 2.51
CA MET A 54 -12.54 2.84 3.21
C MET A 54 -11.95 3.46 4.48
N ILE A 55 -11.53 4.73 4.44
CA ILE A 55 -11.01 5.45 5.61
C ILE A 55 -12.10 5.67 6.65
N ASP A 56 -13.33 6.01 6.23
CA ASP A 56 -14.46 6.22 7.15
C ASP A 56 -14.94 4.93 7.84
N ASN A 57 -14.56 3.75 7.31
CA ASN A 57 -14.89 2.43 7.87
C ASN A 57 -13.66 1.70 8.45
N LEU A 58 -12.52 2.40 8.58
CA LEU A 58 -11.34 1.90 9.30
C LEU A 58 -11.56 2.00 10.81
#